data_AF-A0A521I4C4-F1
#
_entry.id   AF-A0A521I4C4-F1
#
_cell.length_a   1.000
_cell.length_b   1.000
_cell.length_c   1.000
_cell.angle_alpha   90.00
_cell.angle_beta   90.00
_cell.angle_gamma   90.00
#
_symmetry.space_group_name_H-M   'P 1'
#
loop_
_entity.id
_entity.type
_entity.pdbx_description
1 polymer ?
#
loop_
_entity_poly.entity_id
_entity_poly.type
_entity_poly.pdbx_seq_one_letter_code
_entity_poly.pdbx_strand_id
1 'polypeptide(L)'
;SGGVDTARTILEKAFGAERADEMLSKAVPDIRGKPFEYLEGTDPDKIHRLIADELPAVKALVLSQLKPVQAANVLARFTQEEKKDTILRLAKLKSINPEVLRRVDDAMREKVLSLNTSEADSIDGRSALAEILKRMDSGNEQAILNGIDSDDPELGRDLRERLFTIDDIVRADDRFLQETLRNMSERDIAVLLAGKNGDFREKILQNVSRTRKTLVLDEENLIQPVSRQDSMRVTGAFFSTVRRAWENGECFISGRDGEDLWVH
;
A
#
# COMPACT_ATOMS: atom_id res chain seq x y z
N SER A 1 17.43 -23.41 -10.10
CA SER A 1 16.26 -24.09 -10.70
C SER A 1 16.70 -25.26 -11.59
N GLY A 2 17.46 -26.24 -11.07
CA GLY A 2 18.02 -27.33 -11.91
C GLY A 2 18.00 -28.72 -11.29
N GLY A 3 17.44 -28.89 -10.09
CA GLY A 3 17.40 -30.19 -9.40
C GLY A 3 16.33 -31.14 -9.94
N VAL A 4 15.14 -30.62 -10.26
CA VAL A 4 13.98 -31.44 -10.66
C VAL A 4 14.16 -32.02 -12.06
N ASP A 5 14.67 -31.25 -13.02
CA ASP A 5 14.90 -31.72 -14.39
C ASP A 5 16.04 -32.75 -14.47
N THR A 6 17.07 -32.55 -13.63
CA THR A 6 18.15 -33.52 -13.47
C THR A 6 17.65 -34.81 -12.84
N ALA A 7 16.85 -34.72 -11.77
CA ALA A 7 16.23 -35.89 -11.13
C ALA A 7 15.28 -36.64 -12.08
N ARG A 8 14.51 -35.92 -12.89
CA ARG A 8 13.62 -36.50 -13.91
C ARG A 8 14.40 -37.33 -14.93
N THR A 9 15.46 -36.76 -15.50
CA THR A 9 16.27 -37.45 -16.50
C THR A 9 16.93 -38.73 -15.95
N ILE A 10 17.33 -38.72 -14.67
CA ILE A 10 17.92 -39.89 -14.00
C ILE A 10 16.85 -40.98 -13.76
N LEU A 11 15.67 -40.60 -13.27
CA LEU A 11 14.58 -41.53 -12.98
C LEU A 11 13.99 -42.15 -14.25
N GLU A 12 13.82 -41.38 -15.32
CA GLU A 12 13.33 -41.87 -16.62
C GLU A 12 14.27 -42.92 -17.22
N LYS A 13 15.58 -42.72 -17.12
CA LYS A 13 16.59 -43.69 -17.57
C LYS A 13 16.60 -44.97 -16.72
N ALA A 14 16.27 -44.87 -15.43
CA ALA A 14 16.34 -46.00 -14.50
C ALA A 14 15.05 -46.85 -14.46
N PHE A 15 13.88 -46.23 -14.61
CA PHE A 15 12.59 -46.88 -14.37
C PHE A 15 11.58 -46.75 -15.52
N GLY A 16 11.95 -46.06 -16.60
CA GLY A 16 11.06 -45.72 -17.72
C GLY A 16 10.21 -44.49 -17.42
N ALA A 17 9.76 -43.81 -18.48
CA ALA A 17 9.10 -42.50 -18.39
C ALA A 17 7.84 -42.52 -17.50
N GLU A 18 7.00 -43.53 -17.64
CA GLU A 18 5.71 -43.64 -16.96
C GLU A 18 5.88 -43.82 -15.42
N ARG A 19 6.83 -44.66 -15.01
CA ARG A 19 7.15 -44.90 -13.59
C ARG A 19 7.93 -43.76 -12.96
N ALA A 20 8.79 -43.10 -13.74
CA ALA A 20 9.51 -41.92 -13.29
C ALA A 20 8.55 -40.76 -12.97
N ASP A 21 7.52 -40.54 -13.79
CA ASP A 21 6.52 -39.50 -13.58
C ASP A 21 5.61 -39.82 -12.37
N GLU A 22 5.23 -41.08 -12.19
CA GLU A 22 4.52 -41.54 -10.99
C GLU A 22 5.36 -41.38 -9.70
N MET A 23 6.67 -41.61 -9.77
CA MET A 23 7.57 -41.44 -8.63
C MET A 23 7.84 -39.96 -8.33
N LEU A 24 8.05 -39.13 -9.35
CA LEU A 24 8.22 -37.68 -9.19
C LEU A 24 6.96 -37.03 -8.63
N SER A 25 5.78 -37.42 -9.10
CA SER A 25 4.50 -36.90 -8.59
C SER A 25 4.24 -37.27 -7.13
N LYS A 26 4.79 -38.40 -6.65
CA LYS A 26 4.73 -38.80 -5.22
C LYS A 26 5.85 -38.21 -4.36
N ALA A 27 7.02 -37.94 -4.94
CA ALA A 27 8.23 -37.54 -4.23
C ALA A 27 8.47 -36.02 -4.20
N VAL A 28 7.86 -35.27 -5.11
CA VAL A 28 7.86 -33.81 -5.07
C VAL A 28 6.68 -33.38 -4.19
N PRO A 29 6.89 -33.05 -2.90
CA PRO A 29 5.87 -32.33 -2.16
C PRO A 29 5.52 -31.08 -2.96
N ASP A 30 4.23 -30.77 -3.02
CA ASP A 30 3.69 -29.63 -3.73
C ASP A 30 4.46 -28.35 -3.35
N ILE A 31 5.42 -27.95 -4.20
CA ILE A 31 6.17 -26.70 -4.01
C ILE A 31 5.20 -25.51 -4.14
N ARG A 32 4.04 -25.74 -4.77
CA ARG A 32 2.95 -24.79 -4.86
C ARG A 32 2.14 -24.94 -3.58
N GLY A 33 1.98 -23.84 -2.85
CA GLY A 33 1.22 -23.81 -1.60
C GLY A 33 -0.22 -24.30 -1.75
N LYS A 34 -1.02 -24.17 -0.70
CA LYS A 34 -2.39 -24.66 -0.72
C LYS A 34 -3.18 -23.96 -1.85
N PRO A 35 -4.01 -24.68 -2.65
CA PRO A 35 -4.88 -24.04 -3.63
C PRO A 35 -5.69 -22.90 -3.00
N PHE A 36 -5.79 -21.78 -3.70
CA PHE A 36 -6.48 -20.56 -3.30
C PHE A 36 -5.90 -19.83 -2.07
N GLU A 37 -4.73 -20.23 -1.58
CA GLU A 37 -4.07 -19.58 -0.43
C GLU A 37 -3.82 -18.08 -0.66
N TYR A 38 -3.57 -17.66 -1.90
CA TYR A 38 -3.39 -16.26 -2.27
C TYR A 38 -4.67 -15.41 -2.17
N LEU A 39 -5.85 -16.02 -2.04
CA LEU A 39 -7.10 -15.30 -1.81
C LEU A 39 -7.36 -15.04 -0.32
N GLU A 40 -6.58 -15.64 0.59
CA GLU A 40 -6.73 -15.38 2.01
C GLU A 40 -6.44 -13.90 2.33
N GLY A 41 -7.35 -13.25 3.04
CA GLY A 41 -7.23 -11.83 3.40
C GLY A 41 -7.50 -10.85 2.24
N THR A 42 -7.79 -11.33 1.03
CA THR A 42 -8.20 -10.48 -0.09
C THR A 42 -9.58 -9.88 0.17
N ASP A 43 -9.75 -8.61 -0.23
CA ASP A 43 -11.02 -7.89 -0.13
C ASP A 43 -12.17 -8.68 -0.82
N PRO A 44 -13.32 -8.91 -0.14
CA PRO A 44 -14.45 -9.62 -0.73
C PRO A 44 -15.01 -8.99 -2.02
N ASP A 45 -14.88 -7.68 -2.24
CA ASP A 45 -15.23 -7.02 -3.51
C ASP A 45 -14.30 -7.43 -4.65
N LYS A 46 -12.99 -7.54 -4.38
CA LYS A 46 -12.01 -8.05 -5.36
C LYS A 46 -12.31 -9.49 -5.73
N ILE A 47 -12.63 -10.34 -4.74
CA ILE A 47 -12.99 -11.75 -4.99
C ILE A 47 -14.31 -11.84 -5.77
N HIS A 48 -15.33 -11.05 -5.43
CA HIS A 48 -16.60 -11.06 -6.15
C HIS A 48 -16.42 -10.72 -7.63
N ARG A 49 -15.60 -9.70 -7.95
CA ARG A 49 -15.27 -9.33 -9.33
C ARG A 49 -14.48 -10.40 -10.06
N LEU A 50 -13.50 -11.02 -9.39
CA LEU A 50 -12.72 -12.14 -9.95
C LEU A 50 -13.62 -13.26 -10.49
N ILE A 51 -14.64 -13.62 -9.72
CA ILE A 51 -15.54 -14.73 -10.06
C ILE A 51 -16.85 -14.28 -10.72
N ALA A 52 -17.02 -13.00 -11.06
CA ALA A 52 -18.29 -12.44 -11.52
C ALA A 52 -18.83 -13.16 -12.78
N ASP A 53 -17.95 -13.34 -13.78
CA ASP A 53 -18.28 -13.98 -15.06
C ASP A 53 -18.21 -15.51 -15.02
N GLU A 54 -17.98 -16.10 -13.85
CA GLU A 54 -17.82 -17.55 -13.70
C GLU A 54 -19.17 -18.27 -13.57
N LEU A 55 -19.18 -19.53 -14.03
CA LEU A 55 -20.34 -20.39 -13.86
C LEU A 55 -20.60 -20.65 -12.36
N PRO A 56 -21.86 -20.88 -11.94
CA PRO A 56 -22.16 -21.03 -10.50
C PRO A 56 -21.44 -22.20 -9.83
N ALA A 57 -21.00 -23.22 -10.59
CA ALA A 57 -20.16 -24.32 -10.06
C ALA A 57 -18.76 -23.85 -9.67
N VAL A 58 -18.16 -22.97 -10.48
CA VAL A 58 -16.83 -22.40 -10.23
C VAL A 58 -16.92 -21.39 -9.09
N LYS A 59 -17.95 -20.54 -9.07
CA LYS A 59 -18.24 -19.65 -7.92
C LYS A 59 -18.34 -20.45 -6.61
N ALA A 60 -19.09 -21.56 -6.62
CA ALA A 60 -19.23 -22.44 -5.45
C ALA A 60 -17.89 -23.10 -5.06
N LEU A 61 -17.11 -23.56 -6.03
CA LEU A 61 -15.80 -24.15 -5.78
C LEU A 61 -14.86 -23.13 -5.10
N VAL A 62 -14.74 -21.92 -5.63
CA VAL A 62 -13.90 -20.86 -5.03
C VAL A 62 -14.36 -20.53 -3.62
N LEU A 63 -15.67 -20.30 -3.41
CA LEU A 63 -16.22 -20.02 -2.09
C LEU A 63 -15.95 -21.14 -1.07
N SER A 64 -15.92 -22.41 -1.49
CA SER A 64 -15.61 -23.55 -0.62
C SER A 64 -14.17 -23.56 -0.08
N GLN A 65 -13.26 -22.82 -0.73
CA GLN A 65 -11.85 -22.73 -0.34
C GLN A 65 -11.56 -21.51 0.53
N LEU A 66 -12.50 -20.57 0.66
CA LEU A 66 -12.35 -19.37 1.49
C LEU A 66 -12.71 -19.64 2.96
N LYS A 67 -12.26 -18.76 3.85
CA LYS A 67 -12.73 -18.75 5.25
C LYS A 67 -14.22 -18.41 5.29
N PRO A 68 -15.04 -19.02 6.19
CA PRO A 68 -16.49 -18.85 6.20
C PRO A 68 -16.97 -17.39 6.22
N VAL A 69 -16.29 -16.52 7.00
CA VAL A 69 -16.60 -15.09 7.08
C VAL A 69 -16.36 -14.38 5.74
N GLN A 70 -15.25 -14.67 5.09
CA GLN A 70 -14.91 -14.09 3.79
C GLN A 70 -15.89 -14.57 2.71
N ALA A 71 -16.21 -15.87 2.69
CA ALA A 71 -17.19 -16.45 1.76
C ALA A 71 -18.59 -15.82 1.94
N ALA A 72 -19.04 -15.61 3.18
CA ALA A 72 -20.31 -14.95 3.47
C ALA A 72 -20.33 -13.51 2.95
N ASN A 73 -19.23 -12.76 3.14
CA ASN A 73 -19.10 -11.40 2.63
C ASN A 73 -19.10 -11.36 1.09
N VAL A 74 -18.42 -12.29 0.42
CA VAL A 74 -18.46 -12.40 -1.05
C VAL A 74 -19.88 -12.72 -1.52
N LEU A 75 -20.54 -13.69 -0.90
CA LEU A 75 -21.94 -14.03 -1.20
C LEU A 75 -22.87 -12.84 -1.02
N ALA A 76 -22.66 -11.96 -0.04
CA ALA A 76 -23.52 -10.80 0.19
C ALA A 76 -23.62 -9.88 -1.04
N ARG A 77 -22.56 -9.83 -1.88
CA ARG A 77 -22.45 -8.99 -3.09
C ARG A 77 -23.17 -9.57 -4.31
N PHE A 78 -23.53 -10.85 -4.30
CA PHE A 78 -24.21 -11.49 -5.42
C PHE A 78 -25.66 -11.00 -5.54
N THR A 79 -26.19 -11.00 -6.76
CA THR A 79 -27.63 -10.83 -6.99
C THR A 79 -28.42 -12.02 -6.40
N GLN A 80 -29.73 -11.86 -6.21
CA GLN A 80 -30.56 -12.94 -5.62
C GLN A 80 -30.57 -14.22 -6.47
N GLU A 81 -30.53 -14.07 -7.80
CA GLU A 81 -30.48 -15.19 -8.73
C GLU A 81 -29.14 -15.94 -8.64
N GLU A 82 -28.02 -15.21 -8.67
CA GLU A 82 -26.69 -15.80 -8.52
C GLU A 82 -26.50 -16.48 -7.15
N LYS A 83 -27.01 -15.87 -6.08
CA LYS A 83 -27.00 -16.46 -4.73
C LYS A 83 -27.66 -17.82 -4.74
N LYS A 84 -28.88 -17.90 -5.28
CA LYS A 84 -29.67 -19.14 -5.32
C LYS A 84 -28.91 -20.27 -6.02
N ASP A 85 -28.39 -20.00 -7.22
CA ASP A 85 -27.72 -21.03 -8.02
C ASP A 85 -26.37 -21.45 -7.44
N THR A 86 -25.61 -20.48 -6.90
CA THR A 86 -24.30 -20.75 -6.31
C THR A 86 -24.43 -21.52 -5.00
N ILE A 87 -25.36 -21.13 -4.12
CA ILE A 87 -25.60 -21.82 -2.84
C ILE A 87 -26.07 -23.25 -3.08
N LEU A 88 -26.96 -23.48 -4.05
CA LEU A 88 -27.43 -24.83 -4.37
C LEU A 88 -26.28 -25.75 -4.81
N ARG A 89 -25.31 -25.21 -5.57
CA ARG A 89 -24.13 -25.97 -6.00
C ARG A 89 -23.14 -26.18 -4.85
N LEU A 90 -22.93 -25.16 -4.02
CA LEU A 90 -22.09 -25.25 -2.83
C LEU A 90 -22.62 -26.31 -1.83
N ALA A 91 -23.94 -26.37 -1.63
CA ALA A 91 -24.57 -27.36 -0.75
C ALA A 91 -24.47 -28.80 -1.30
N LYS A 92 -24.35 -28.95 -2.63
CA LYS A 92 -24.22 -30.26 -3.30
C LYS A 92 -22.78 -30.65 -3.60
N LEU A 93 -21.82 -29.79 -3.24
CA LEU A 93 -20.40 -30.00 -3.49
C LEU A 93 -19.93 -31.22 -2.69
N LYS A 94 -19.43 -32.25 -3.38
CA LYS A 94 -18.83 -33.44 -2.79
C LYS A 94 -17.31 -33.36 -2.85
N SER A 95 -16.62 -34.49 -2.80
CA SER A 95 -15.19 -34.56 -3.12
C SER A 95 -14.93 -34.00 -4.53
N ILE A 96 -14.04 -33.02 -4.61
CA ILE A 96 -13.56 -32.44 -5.87
C ILE A 96 -12.30 -33.20 -6.26
N ASN A 97 -12.17 -33.55 -7.55
CA ASN A 97 -10.93 -34.11 -8.06
C ASN A 97 -9.79 -33.08 -7.86
N PRO A 98 -8.69 -33.43 -7.17
CA PRO A 98 -7.56 -32.53 -6.93
C PRO A 98 -7.01 -31.86 -8.19
N GLU A 99 -7.04 -32.56 -9.33
CA GLU A 99 -6.60 -32.03 -10.62
C GLU A 99 -7.54 -30.92 -11.12
N VAL A 100 -8.86 -31.10 -10.96
CA VAL A 100 -9.86 -30.08 -11.30
C VAL A 100 -9.72 -28.87 -10.39
N LEU A 101 -9.51 -29.09 -9.09
CA LEU A 101 -9.28 -28.02 -8.12
C LEU A 101 -8.07 -27.17 -8.52
N ARG A 102 -6.97 -27.81 -8.90
CA ARG A 102 -5.75 -27.13 -9.38
C ARG A 102 -5.93 -26.38 -10.67
N ARG A 103 -6.63 -26.96 -11.65
CA ARG A 103 -6.90 -26.26 -12.91
C ARG A 103 -7.71 -24.99 -12.70
N VAL A 104 -8.67 -25.02 -11.77
CA VAL A 104 -9.42 -23.81 -11.40
C VAL A 104 -8.54 -22.85 -10.61
N ASP A 105 -7.67 -23.33 -9.71
CA ASP A 105 -6.70 -22.48 -9.00
C ASP A 105 -5.78 -21.72 -9.95
N ASP A 106 -5.18 -22.43 -10.91
CA ASP A 106 -4.26 -21.86 -11.90
C ASP A 106 -4.99 -20.81 -12.77
N ALA A 107 -6.20 -21.12 -13.24
CA ALA A 107 -7.01 -20.19 -14.01
C ALA A 107 -7.41 -18.94 -13.21
N MET A 108 -7.78 -19.11 -11.94
CA MET A 108 -8.10 -17.98 -11.05
C MET A 108 -6.86 -17.13 -10.77
N ARG A 109 -5.69 -17.75 -10.61
CA ARG A 109 -4.42 -17.04 -10.38
C ARG A 109 -4.03 -16.21 -11.60
N GLU A 110 -4.14 -16.77 -12.80
CA GLU A 110 -3.92 -16.03 -14.04
C GLU A 110 -4.91 -14.87 -14.18
N LYS A 111 -6.17 -15.09 -13.82
CA LYS A 111 -7.21 -14.05 -13.83
C LYS A 111 -6.97 -12.96 -12.78
N VAL A 112 -6.44 -13.30 -11.60
CA VAL A 112 -5.99 -12.31 -10.61
C VAL A 112 -4.86 -11.46 -11.18
N LEU A 113 -3.87 -12.06 -11.83
CA LEU A 113 -2.78 -11.32 -12.46
C LEU A 113 -3.28 -10.39 -13.58
N SER A 114 -4.24 -10.84 -14.40
CA SER A 114 -4.81 -10.01 -15.48
C SER A 114 -5.76 -8.92 -14.96
N LEU A 115 -6.52 -9.19 -13.91
CA LEU A 115 -7.32 -8.18 -13.21
C LEU A 115 -6.45 -7.16 -12.48
N ASN A 116 -5.32 -7.56 -11.90
CA ASN A 116 -4.30 -6.63 -11.38
C ASN A 116 -3.55 -5.88 -12.49
N THR A 117 -3.64 -6.34 -13.74
CA THR A 117 -3.10 -5.62 -14.91
C THR A 117 -4.13 -4.61 -15.46
N SER A 118 -5.43 -4.87 -15.24
CA SER A 118 -6.55 -4.05 -15.72
C SER A 118 -7.01 -3.02 -14.68
N GLU A 119 -7.08 -3.44 -13.41
CA GLU A 119 -6.91 -2.59 -12.24
C GLU A 119 -5.42 -2.46 -12.00
N ALA A 120 -4.75 -1.55 -12.69
CA ALA A 120 -3.52 -1.01 -12.15
C ALA A 120 -3.86 -0.35 -10.80
N ASP A 121 -3.91 -1.14 -9.71
CA ASP A 121 -3.03 -0.83 -8.60
C ASP A 121 -1.65 -0.82 -9.25
N SER A 122 -1.29 0.32 -9.84
CA SER A 122 0.09 0.65 -10.15
C SER A 122 0.84 0.14 -8.93
N ILE A 123 1.78 -0.80 -9.10
CA ILE A 123 2.88 -0.85 -8.16
C ILE A 123 3.34 0.60 -8.16
N ASP A 124 3.01 1.32 -7.09
CA ASP A 124 3.37 2.71 -6.96
C ASP A 124 4.86 2.66 -6.69
N GLY A 125 5.62 2.41 -7.75
CA GLY A 125 7.07 2.25 -7.72
C GLY A 125 7.69 3.52 -7.17
N ARG A 126 7.00 4.66 -7.29
CA ARG A 126 7.36 5.92 -6.65
C ARG A 126 7.20 5.83 -5.14
N SER A 127 6.07 5.33 -4.62
CA SER A 127 5.93 5.05 -3.17
C SER A 127 6.91 4.01 -2.66
N ALA A 128 7.11 2.90 -3.38
CA ALA A 128 8.04 1.85 -2.98
C ALA A 128 9.49 2.38 -2.96
N LEU A 129 9.88 3.15 -3.97
CA LEU A 129 11.19 3.81 -4.03
C LEU A 129 11.32 4.85 -2.93
N ALA A 130 10.30 5.68 -2.68
CA ALA A 130 10.32 6.64 -1.57
C ALA A 130 10.51 5.95 -0.21
N GLU A 131 9.86 4.81 0.03
CA GLU A 131 10.03 4.02 1.25
C GLU A 131 11.42 3.39 1.38
N ILE A 132 12.07 3.04 0.27
CA ILE A 132 13.46 2.57 0.25
C ILE A 132 14.39 3.73 0.60
N LEU A 133 14.23 4.86 -0.12
CA LEU A 133 15.05 6.06 0.04
C LEU A 133 15.00 6.60 1.49
N LYS A 134 13.82 6.65 2.12
CA LYS A 134 13.65 7.04 3.55
C LYS A 134 14.51 6.25 4.54
N ARG A 135 14.91 5.03 4.20
CA ARG A 135 15.69 4.14 5.08
C ARG A 135 17.19 4.15 4.76
N MET A 136 17.60 4.82 3.69
CA MET A 136 19.00 4.96 3.34
C MET A 136 19.65 6.11 4.11
N ASP A 137 20.98 6.15 4.13
CA ASP A 137 21.71 7.33 4.57
C ASP A 137 21.48 8.51 3.62
N SER A 138 21.53 9.73 4.17
CA SER A 138 21.23 10.97 3.45
C SER A 138 22.15 11.20 2.25
N GLY A 139 23.41 10.74 2.30
CA GLY A 139 24.36 10.86 1.20
C GLY A 139 23.94 10.03 -0.02
N ASN A 140 23.61 8.75 0.18
CA ASN A 140 23.14 7.88 -0.89
C ASN A 140 21.74 8.28 -1.40
N GLU A 141 20.84 8.73 -0.51
CA GLU A 141 19.52 9.26 -0.91
C GLU A 141 19.68 10.41 -1.91
N GLN A 142 20.47 11.41 -1.54
CA GLN A 142 20.68 12.60 -2.36
C GLN A 142 21.35 12.25 -3.71
N ALA A 143 22.30 11.33 -3.71
CA ALA A 143 22.97 10.89 -4.94
C ALA A 143 21.99 10.24 -5.92
N ILE A 144 21.07 9.39 -5.44
CA ILE A 144 20.04 8.76 -6.28
C ILE A 144 19.04 9.80 -6.79
N LEU A 145 18.57 10.71 -5.93
CA LEU A 145 17.63 11.75 -6.32
C LEU A 145 18.21 12.67 -7.41
N ASN A 146 19.48 13.09 -7.28
CA ASN A 146 20.15 13.91 -8.28
C ASN A 146 20.29 13.19 -9.64
N GLY A 147 20.50 11.87 -9.60
CA GLY A 147 20.50 11.03 -10.81
C GLY A 147 19.12 11.00 -11.48
N ILE A 148 18.07 10.79 -10.69
CA ILE A 148 16.69 10.79 -11.18
C ILE A 148 16.31 12.16 -11.74
N ASP A 149 16.67 13.26 -11.08
CA ASP A 149 16.39 14.62 -11.57
C ASP A 149 17.00 14.93 -12.93
N SER A 150 18.16 14.33 -13.22
CA SER A 150 18.85 14.54 -14.50
C SER A 150 18.09 13.89 -15.67
N ASP A 151 17.42 12.76 -15.40
CA ASP A 151 16.69 11.99 -16.41
C ASP A 151 15.20 12.35 -16.46
N ASP A 152 14.57 12.55 -15.30
CA ASP A 152 13.15 12.86 -15.11
C ASP A 152 12.94 13.80 -13.89
N PRO A 153 12.98 15.14 -14.12
CA PRO A 153 12.77 16.14 -13.08
C PRO A 153 11.39 16.05 -12.40
N GLU A 154 10.36 15.56 -13.11
CA GLU A 154 9.01 15.44 -12.57
C GLU A 154 8.93 14.29 -11.56
N LEU A 155 9.56 13.15 -11.88
CA LEU A 155 9.70 12.02 -10.97
C LEU A 155 10.53 12.37 -9.74
N GLY A 156 11.66 13.08 -9.91
CA GLY A 156 12.48 13.54 -8.79
C GLY A 156 11.69 14.46 -7.85
N ARG A 157 10.84 15.34 -8.38
CA ARG A 157 9.95 16.20 -7.58
C ARG A 157 8.91 15.40 -6.80
N ASP A 158 8.23 14.46 -7.45
CA ASP A 158 7.23 13.59 -6.80
C ASP A 158 7.86 12.73 -5.69
N LEU A 159 9.07 12.21 -5.91
CA LEU A 159 9.80 11.45 -4.89
C LEU A 159 10.15 12.32 -3.68
N ARG A 160 10.72 13.52 -3.89
CA ARG A 160 11.01 14.45 -2.78
C ARG A 160 9.76 14.84 -2.00
N GLU A 161 8.62 15.00 -2.68
CA GLU A 161 7.32 15.23 -2.05
C GLU A 161 6.92 14.08 -1.11
N ARG A 162 7.20 12.82 -1.49
CA ARG A 162 6.89 11.62 -0.69
C ARG A 162 7.89 11.37 0.45
N LEU A 163 9.12 11.88 0.33
CA LEU A 163 10.15 11.75 1.35
C LEU A 163 9.95 12.72 2.51
N PHE A 164 9.24 13.83 2.31
CA PHE A 164 9.02 14.85 3.35
C PHE A 164 7.78 14.50 4.19
N THR A 165 8.01 14.21 5.47
CA THR A 165 7.03 13.60 6.38
C THR A 165 6.62 14.54 7.52
N ILE A 166 5.62 14.12 8.30
CA ILE A 166 5.21 14.83 9.53
C ILE A 166 6.39 14.94 10.51
N ASP A 167 7.19 13.88 10.64
CA ASP A 167 8.33 13.85 11.56
C ASP A 167 9.37 14.91 11.21
N ASP A 168 9.54 15.21 9.92
CA ASP A 168 10.42 16.27 9.44
C ASP A 168 9.94 17.65 9.90
N ILE A 169 8.63 17.90 9.88
CA ILE A 169 8.06 19.13 10.45
C ILE A 169 8.28 19.20 11.97
N VAL A 170 8.10 18.08 12.68
CA VAL A 170 8.31 18.02 14.13
C VAL A 170 9.76 18.36 14.49
N ARG A 171 10.71 17.96 13.64
CA ARG A 171 12.15 18.18 13.80
C ARG A 171 12.68 19.47 13.17
N ALA A 172 11.84 20.18 12.41
CA ALA A 172 12.17 21.47 11.80
C ALA A 172 12.43 22.54 12.86
N ASP A 173 13.29 23.51 12.53
CA ASP A 173 13.63 24.60 13.43
C ASP A 173 12.42 25.49 13.77
N ASP A 174 12.30 25.84 15.05
CA ASP A 174 11.13 26.57 15.55
C ASP A 174 11.03 27.99 14.98
N ARG A 175 12.17 28.61 14.67
CA ARG A 175 12.20 29.99 14.17
C ARG A 175 11.56 30.09 12.80
N PHE A 176 11.92 29.20 11.89
CA PHE A 176 11.34 29.13 10.55
C PHE A 176 9.85 28.81 10.60
N LEU A 177 9.44 27.88 11.47
CA LEU A 177 8.02 27.56 11.65
C LEU A 177 7.22 28.75 12.18
N GLN A 178 7.76 29.51 13.14
CA GLN A 178 7.11 30.72 13.66
C GLN A 178 6.92 31.78 12.57
N GLU A 179 7.92 32.00 11.73
CA GLU A 179 7.86 32.93 10.60
C GLU A 179 6.85 32.46 9.55
N THR A 180 6.85 31.17 9.22
CA THR A 180 5.90 30.56 8.28
C THR A 180 4.46 30.67 8.79
N LEU A 181 4.21 30.26 10.03
CA LEU A 181 2.89 30.30 10.66
C LEU A 181 2.39 31.74 10.85
N ARG A 182 3.30 32.71 11.02
CA ARG A 182 2.94 34.13 11.07
C ARG A 182 2.19 34.58 9.80
N ASN A 183 2.58 34.05 8.65
CA ASN A 183 2.00 34.41 7.35
C ASN A 183 0.71 33.64 7.01
N MET A 184 0.35 32.63 7.80
CA MET A 184 -0.91 31.89 7.62
C MET A 184 -2.06 32.55 8.38
N SER A 185 -3.30 32.42 7.86
CA SER A 185 -4.49 32.84 8.60
C SER A 185 -4.82 31.88 9.75
N GLU A 186 -5.55 32.34 10.77
CA GLU A 186 -5.99 31.50 11.88
C GLU A 186 -6.82 30.31 11.37
N ARG A 187 -7.64 30.56 10.34
CA ARG A 187 -8.44 29.54 9.66
C ARG A 187 -7.59 28.51 8.94
N ASP A 188 -6.54 28.91 8.24
CA ASP A 188 -5.65 27.95 7.58
C ASP A 188 -4.89 27.10 8.60
N ILE A 189 -4.45 27.69 9.71
CA ILE A 189 -3.80 26.93 10.80
C ILE A 189 -4.82 25.96 11.43
N ALA A 190 -6.07 26.38 11.64
CA ALA A 190 -7.13 25.49 12.12
C ALA A 190 -7.39 24.32 11.15
N VAL A 191 -7.45 24.58 9.84
CA VAL A 191 -7.57 23.53 8.80
C VAL A 191 -6.34 22.61 8.77
N LEU A 192 -5.13 23.16 8.98
CA LEU A 192 -3.89 22.40 9.08
C LEU A 192 -3.92 21.43 10.27
N LEU A 193 -4.47 21.85 11.40
CA LEU A 193 -4.58 21.07 12.63
C LEU A 193 -5.74 20.05 12.63
N ALA A 194 -6.75 20.27 11.79
CA ALA A 194 -7.95 19.43 11.74
C ALA A 194 -7.61 17.94 11.55
N GLY A 195 -8.07 17.12 12.50
CA GLY A 195 -7.85 15.66 12.50
C GLY A 195 -6.42 15.22 12.83
N LYS A 196 -5.51 16.15 13.20
CA LYS A 196 -4.14 15.85 13.58
C LYS A 196 -3.97 16.01 15.10
N ASN A 197 -3.42 14.98 15.73
CA ASN A 197 -3.14 14.90 17.17
C ASN A 197 -1.65 14.57 17.39
N GLY A 198 -1.18 14.65 18.64
CA GLY A 198 0.20 14.31 19.01
C GLY A 198 1.23 15.39 18.65
N ASP A 199 2.48 14.98 18.48
CA ASP A 199 3.66 15.84 18.40
C ASP A 199 3.56 16.92 17.32
N PHE A 200 2.99 16.61 16.15
CA PHE A 200 2.78 17.60 15.09
C PHE A 200 1.87 18.75 15.55
N ARG A 201 0.75 18.42 16.19
CA ARG A 201 -0.19 19.43 16.68
C ARG A 201 0.48 20.30 17.74
N GLU A 202 1.22 19.68 18.65
CA GLU A 202 1.95 20.39 19.69
C GLU A 202 3.02 21.31 19.08
N LYS A 203 3.82 20.81 18.12
CA LYS A 203 4.84 21.57 17.38
C LYS A 203 4.27 22.80 16.69
N ILE A 204 3.10 22.69 16.03
CA ILE A 204 2.47 23.84 15.38
C ILE A 204 1.93 24.82 16.43
N LEU A 205 1.25 24.34 17.48
CA LEU A 205 0.65 25.19 18.50
C LEU A 205 1.67 25.86 19.43
N GLN A 206 2.87 25.31 19.61
CA GLN A 206 3.94 25.97 20.38
C GLN A 206 4.62 27.07 19.57
N ASN A 207 4.58 26.99 18.23
CA ASN A 207 5.18 27.96 17.32
C ASN A 207 4.21 29.07 16.87
N VAL A 208 3.05 29.18 17.52
CA VAL A 208 2.19 30.37 17.45
C VAL A 208 2.15 31.08 18.80
N SER A 209 1.88 32.39 18.79
CA SER A 209 1.76 33.16 20.03
C SER A 209 0.57 32.67 20.88
N ARG A 210 0.62 32.86 22.21
CA ARG A 210 -0.44 32.43 23.12
C ARG A 210 -1.83 32.95 22.72
N THR A 211 -1.93 34.23 22.37
CA THR A 211 -3.19 34.84 21.93
C THR A 211 -3.70 34.20 20.64
N ARG A 212 -2.80 33.99 19.67
CA ARG A 212 -3.16 33.40 18.39
C ARG A 212 -3.54 31.93 18.51
N LYS A 213 -2.89 31.20 19.42
CA LYS A 213 -3.25 29.83 19.78
C LYS A 213 -4.71 29.72 20.17
N THR A 214 -5.21 30.62 21.02
CA THR A 214 -6.63 30.66 21.41
C THR A 214 -7.54 30.87 20.21
N LEU A 215 -7.23 31.87 19.37
CA LEU A 215 -8.03 32.16 18.16
C LEU A 215 -8.07 30.99 17.17
N VAL A 216 -6.95 30.31 16.97
CA VAL A 216 -6.86 29.12 16.12
C VAL A 216 -7.74 27.99 16.65
N LEU A 217 -7.73 27.76 17.96
CA LEU A 217 -8.56 26.71 18.59
C LEU A 217 -10.05 27.05 18.52
N ASP A 218 -10.42 28.32 18.66
CA ASP A 218 -11.81 28.78 18.49
C ASP A 218 -12.27 28.59 17.04
N GLU A 219 -11.44 28.98 16.07
CA GLU A 219 -11.72 28.79 14.64
C GLU A 219 -11.81 27.29 14.30
N GLU A 220 -10.96 26.44 14.87
CA GLU A 220 -11.00 24.98 14.68
C GLU A 220 -12.34 24.38 15.12
N ASN A 221 -12.92 24.87 16.22
CA ASN A 221 -14.25 24.46 16.67
C ASN A 221 -15.36 24.96 15.73
N LEU A 222 -15.18 26.14 15.12
CA LEU A 222 -16.15 26.74 14.21
C LEU A 222 -16.24 26.02 12.86
N ILE A 223 -15.10 25.55 12.33
CA ILE A 223 -14.99 25.02 10.96
C ILE A 223 -15.28 23.51 10.83
N GLN A 224 -15.67 22.84 11.92
CA GLN A 224 -15.96 21.42 11.91
C GLN A 224 -17.34 21.12 11.27
N PRO A 225 -17.46 20.08 10.40
CA PRO A 225 -16.40 19.21 9.88
C PRO A 225 -15.62 19.85 8.72
N VAL A 226 -14.30 19.66 8.70
CA VAL A 226 -13.43 20.15 7.63
C VAL A 226 -13.38 19.15 6.48
N SER A 227 -13.49 19.66 5.23
CA SER A 227 -13.34 18.82 4.03
C SER A 227 -11.95 18.19 3.96
N ARG A 228 -11.89 16.88 3.68
CA ARG A 228 -10.62 16.17 3.48
C ARG A 228 -9.76 16.82 2.38
N GLN A 229 -10.39 17.30 1.31
CA GLN A 229 -9.71 17.97 0.20
C GLN A 229 -9.04 19.28 0.65
N ASP A 230 -9.73 20.09 1.47
CA ASP A 230 -9.17 21.33 1.99
C ASP A 230 -8.03 21.08 2.98
N SER A 231 -8.21 20.09 3.87
CA SER A 231 -7.13 19.69 4.79
C SER A 231 -5.89 19.24 4.03
N MET A 232 -6.05 18.42 2.98
CA MET A 232 -4.93 18.00 2.12
C MET A 232 -4.27 19.17 1.39
N ARG A 233 -5.06 20.11 0.85
CA ARG A 233 -4.54 21.29 0.14
C ARG A 233 -3.69 22.17 1.06
N VAL A 234 -4.21 22.51 2.25
CA VAL A 234 -3.50 23.36 3.22
C VAL A 234 -2.26 22.64 3.77
N THR A 235 -2.39 21.36 4.12
CA THR A 235 -1.26 20.56 4.60
C THR A 235 -0.16 20.46 3.54
N GLY A 236 -0.52 20.16 2.29
CA GLY A 236 0.44 20.06 1.19
C GLY A 236 1.15 21.39 0.89
N ALA A 237 0.42 22.51 0.92
CA ALA A 237 1.02 23.83 0.75
C ALA A 237 2.01 24.16 1.86
N PHE A 238 1.66 23.88 3.13
CA PHE A 238 2.54 24.08 4.27
C PHE A 238 3.81 23.22 4.18
N PHE A 239 3.68 21.92 3.90
CA PHE A 239 4.81 21.00 3.74
C PHE A 239 5.73 21.44 2.60
N SER A 240 5.16 21.88 1.48
CA SER A 240 5.92 22.37 0.32
C SER A 240 6.69 23.65 0.61
N THR A 241 6.21 24.50 1.52
CA THR A 241 6.93 25.72 1.96
C THR A 241 8.12 25.35 2.82
N VAL A 242 7.91 24.50 3.85
CA VAL A 242 8.99 24.09 4.76
C VAL A 242 10.05 23.28 4.00
N ARG A 243 9.65 22.37 3.11
CA ARG A 243 10.59 21.60 2.29
C ARG A 243 11.47 22.49 1.43
N ARG A 244 10.90 23.45 0.71
CA ARG A 244 11.68 24.36 -0.16
C ARG A 244 12.67 25.20 0.64
N ALA A 245 12.27 25.66 1.81
CA ALA A 245 13.18 26.37 2.70
C ALA A 245 14.33 25.47 3.17
N TRP A 246 14.05 24.21 3.50
CA TRP A 246 15.08 23.24 3.84
C TRP A 246 16.03 22.96 2.68
N GLU A 247 15.51 22.71 1.47
CA GLU A 247 16.30 22.50 0.24
C GLU A 247 17.22 23.69 -0.08
N ASN A 248 16.80 24.91 0.27
CA ASN A 248 17.58 26.14 0.08
C ASN A 248 18.51 26.48 1.26
N GLY A 249 18.49 25.69 2.34
CA GLY A 249 19.27 25.95 3.56
C GLY A 249 18.73 27.09 4.44
N GLU A 250 17.47 27.51 4.23
CA GLU A 250 16.76 28.52 5.03
C GLU A 250 16.06 27.93 6.27
N CYS A 251 15.77 26.62 6.23
CA CYS A 251 15.19 25.85 7.34
C CYS A 251 16.09 24.65 7.64
N PHE A 252 16.25 24.32 8.92
CA PHE A 252 17.07 23.19 9.35
C PHE A 252 16.20 22.07 9.94
N ILE A 253 16.50 20.82 9.62
CA ILE A 253 15.76 19.65 10.09
C ILE A 253 16.70 18.68 10.81
N SER A 254 16.51 18.58 12.13
CA SER A 254 17.31 17.70 12.98
C SER A 254 17.26 16.25 12.49
N GLY A 255 18.42 15.61 12.35
CA GLY A 255 18.55 14.23 11.86
C GLY A 255 18.65 14.08 10.34
N ARG A 256 18.32 15.10 9.54
CA ARG A 256 18.66 15.15 8.10
C ARG A 256 19.99 15.84 7.85
N ASP A 257 20.22 16.92 8.59
CA ASP A 257 21.33 17.85 8.35
C ASP A 257 22.54 17.63 9.31
N GLY A 258 22.52 16.54 10.10
CA GLY A 258 23.55 16.18 11.09
C GLY A 258 23.45 16.99 12.40
N GLU A 259 24.03 16.49 13.50
CA GLU A 259 24.01 17.14 14.83
C GLU A 259 24.96 18.37 14.92
N ASP A 260 25.85 18.58 13.95
CA ASP A 260 27.02 19.48 14.08
C ASP A 260 26.82 20.94 13.61
N LEU A 261 25.59 21.40 13.33
CA LEU A 261 25.36 22.76 12.82
C LEU A 261 25.02 23.82 13.88
N TRP A 262 25.00 23.45 15.17
CA TRP A 262 24.84 24.41 16.27
C TRP A 262 26.16 24.61 17.02
N VAL A 263 26.80 25.76 16.82
CA VAL A 263 27.79 26.27 17.78
C VAL A 263 27.03 27.14 18.78
N HIS A 264 27.16 26.82 20.08
CA HIS A 264 26.58 27.56 21.21
C HIS A 264 27.01 29.03 21.24
#